data_AF-A0A7W9C9Q3-F1
#
_entry.id   AF-A0A7W9C9Q3-F1
#
_cell.length_a   1.000
_cell.length_b   1.000
_cell.length_c   1.000
_cell.angle_alpha   90.00
_cell.angle_beta   90.00
_cell.angle_gamma   90.00
#
_symmetry.space_group_name_H-M   'P 1'
#
loop_
_entity.id
_entity.type
_entity.pdbx_description
1 polymer ?
#
loop_
_entity_poly.entity_id
_entity_poly.type
_entity_poly.pdbx_seq_one_letter_code
_entity_poly.pdbx_strand_id
1 'polypeptide(L)'
;METGHRIETLGILGAGRLGMTLAQLAVSAGLRVLIARSGDPAPISRRVRAIGATPATSAEVIDQTDAVVLALPLGRYRSLPADALDGSLVIDAMNYWWASDGVRDDLSDPRTSTSELVQSHLPGARVVKALSHMGYQDLEDEPRPAGDPDRKAIAIAGDEPRDVAVVAALVDDLGFDPVFAGPLAAGIAMEPGAEAFGADVDAASLRGMLEGFADSQRGIVVARARGEAAAAATPRIERVPVESSALRSVGYRADLAVLEIEFVSGDVYRYHAVPASVHDALMDAESHGRFFLDRIRDVYPTTRVS
;
A
#
# COMPACT_ATOMS: atom_id res chain seq x y z
N MET A 1 -18.86 -12.75 -18.76
CA MET A 1 -17.91 -11.67 -18.39
C MET A 1 -18.67 -10.79 -17.44
N GLU A 2 -18.48 -10.94 -16.14
CA GLU A 2 -19.08 -10.02 -15.16
C GLU A 2 -18.53 -8.63 -15.47
N THR A 3 -19.43 -7.72 -15.85
CA THR A 3 -19.13 -6.29 -15.95
C THR A 3 -18.56 -5.85 -14.61
N GLY A 4 -17.27 -5.53 -14.58
CA GLY A 4 -16.62 -4.98 -13.38
C GLY A 4 -17.41 -3.76 -12.90
N HIS A 5 -17.67 -3.71 -11.60
CA HIS A 5 -18.43 -2.64 -10.98
C HIS A 5 -17.76 -1.28 -11.26
N ARG A 6 -18.42 -0.42 -12.03
CA ARG A 6 -17.94 0.93 -12.36
C ARG A 6 -18.43 1.90 -11.30
N ILE A 7 -17.62 2.89 -10.94
CA ILE A 7 -18.01 3.96 -10.01
C ILE A 7 -19.00 4.87 -10.73
N GLU A 8 -20.22 4.98 -10.20
CA GLU A 8 -21.25 5.92 -10.69
C GLU A 8 -21.33 7.15 -9.79
N THR A 9 -21.06 6.98 -8.50
CA THR A 9 -21.08 8.03 -7.49
C THR A 9 -19.73 8.11 -6.76
N LEU A 10 -19.01 9.21 -6.96
CA LEU A 10 -17.70 9.47 -6.36
C LEU A 10 -17.79 10.41 -5.17
N GLY A 11 -17.29 9.97 -4.03
CA GLY A 11 -17.15 10.77 -2.83
C GLY A 11 -15.77 11.43 -2.76
N ILE A 12 -15.69 12.67 -2.30
CA ILE A 12 -14.41 13.37 -2.10
C ILE A 12 -14.38 13.97 -0.69
N LEU A 13 -13.44 13.48 0.14
CA LEU A 13 -13.11 14.09 1.41
C LEU A 13 -11.99 15.09 1.21
N GLY A 14 -12.33 16.38 1.13
CA GLY A 14 -11.38 17.47 0.97
C GLY A 14 -11.74 18.45 -0.15
N ALA A 15 -12.28 19.61 0.21
CA ALA A 15 -12.65 20.67 -0.75
C ALA A 15 -11.49 21.66 -1.06
N GLY A 16 -10.25 21.16 -1.06
CA GLY A 16 -9.04 21.91 -1.44
C GLY A 16 -8.92 22.08 -2.96
N ARG A 17 -7.74 22.52 -3.46
CA ARG A 17 -7.51 22.65 -4.90
C ARG A 17 -7.65 21.30 -5.61
N LEU A 18 -6.89 20.29 -5.17
CA LEU A 18 -6.95 18.95 -5.72
C LEU A 18 -8.37 18.36 -5.71
N GLY A 19 -9.05 18.35 -4.56
CA GLY A 19 -10.40 17.77 -4.49
C GLY A 19 -11.45 18.51 -5.32
N MET A 20 -11.33 19.83 -5.52
CA MET A 20 -12.19 20.57 -6.44
C MET A 20 -11.89 20.25 -7.90
N THR A 21 -10.61 20.11 -8.28
CA THR A 21 -10.20 19.68 -9.63
C THR A 21 -10.73 18.29 -9.93
N LEU A 22 -10.48 17.32 -9.03
CA LEU A 22 -10.97 15.94 -9.20
C LEU A 22 -12.49 15.87 -9.29
N ALA A 23 -13.20 16.69 -8.52
CA ALA A 23 -14.65 16.78 -8.63
C ALA A 23 -15.12 17.30 -9.99
N GLN A 24 -14.46 18.35 -10.51
CA GLN A 24 -14.78 18.90 -11.82
C GLN A 24 -14.54 17.87 -12.93
N LEU A 25 -13.43 17.13 -12.87
CA LEU A 25 -13.13 16.05 -13.81
C LEU A 25 -14.18 14.94 -13.75
N ALA A 26 -14.52 14.47 -12.54
CA ALA A 26 -15.50 13.42 -12.36
C ALA A 26 -16.91 13.83 -12.82
N VAL A 27 -17.33 15.08 -12.56
CA VAL A 27 -18.59 15.60 -13.11
C VAL A 27 -18.55 15.68 -14.64
N SER A 28 -17.44 16.14 -15.22
CA SER A 28 -17.27 16.18 -16.70
C SER A 28 -17.30 14.78 -17.32
N ALA A 29 -16.84 13.76 -16.59
CA ALA A 29 -16.93 12.35 -16.96
C ALA A 29 -18.34 11.75 -16.73
N GLY A 30 -19.29 12.52 -16.19
CA GLY A 30 -20.68 12.11 -16.01
C GLY A 30 -20.99 11.42 -14.69
N LEU A 31 -20.06 11.41 -13.72
CA LEU A 31 -20.29 10.81 -12.41
C LEU A 31 -21.11 11.74 -11.52
N ARG A 32 -21.89 11.16 -10.60
CA ARG A 32 -22.46 11.89 -9.47
C ARG A 32 -21.34 12.15 -8.46
N VAL A 33 -21.14 13.40 -8.05
CA VAL A 33 -20.03 13.74 -7.13
C VAL A 33 -20.55 14.38 -5.84
N LEU A 34 -20.12 13.85 -4.69
CA LEU A 34 -20.34 14.45 -3.37
C LEU A 34 -18.99 14.93 -2.80
N ILE A 35 -18.96 16.15 -2.26
CA ILE A 35 -17.73 16.73 -1.69
C ILE A 35 -17.97 17.17 -0.26
N ALA A 36 -17.10 16.73 0.64
CA ALA A 36 -17.03 17.20 2.01
C ALA A 36 -15.83 18.11 2.26
N ARG A 37 -15.99 19.02 3.22
CA ARG A 37 -14.90 19.69 3.93
C ARG A 37 -14.93 19.29 5.39
N SER A 38 -13.90 19.65 6.14
CA SER A 38 -13.95 19.58 7.60
C SER A 38 -15.09 20.44 8.14
N GLY A 39 -15.99 19.82 8.91
CA GLY A 39 -17.16 20.46 9.50
C GLY A 39 -18.30 20.71 8.52
N ASP A 40 -19.00 21.83 8.68
CA ASP A 40 -20.19 22.19 7.91
C ASP A 40 -19.89 22.37 6.40
N PRO A 41 -20.65 21.76 5.48
CA PRO A 41 -20.53 21.98 4.04
C PRO A 41 -21.01 23.37 3.56
N ALA A 42 -21.78 24.13 4.33
CA ALA A 42 -22.37 25.41 3.91
C ALA A 42 -21.36 26.40 3.26
N PRO A 43 -20.13 26.58 3.76
CA PRO A 43 -19.15 27.50 3.18
C PRO A 43 -18.69 27.14 1.76
N ILE A 44 -18.74 25.86 1.37
CA ILE A 44 -18.32 25.40 0.04
C ILE A 44 -19.50 25.23 -0.92
N SER A 45 -20.74 25.29 -0.42
CA SER A 45 -21.95 24.96 -1.19
C SER A 45 -22.06 25.66 -2.54
N ARG A 46 -21.79 26.98 -2.60
CA ARG A 46 -21.88 27.74 -3.86
C ARG A 46 -20.87 27.24 -4.88
N ARG A 47 -19.62 27.06 -4.48
CA ARG A 47 -18.51 26.65 -5.36
C ARG A 47 -18.68 25.22 -5.85
N VAL A 48 -19.09 24.32 -4.96
CA VAL A 48 -19.34 22.91 -5.28
C VAL A 48 -20.52 22.76 -6.26
N ARG A 49 -21.62 23.48 -6.05
CA ARG A 49 -22.77 23.44 -6.96
C ARG A 49 -22.47 24.06 -8.33
N ALA A 50 -21.60 25.07 -8.39
CA ALA A 50 -21.22 25.71 -9.65
C ALA A 50 -20.54 24.74 -10.63
N ILE A 51 -19.86 23.72 -10.12
CA ILE A 51 -19.21 22.67 -10.93
C ILE A 51 -20.09 21.43 -11.12
N GLY A 52 -21.36 21.46 -10.71
CA GLY A 52 -22.30 20.32 -10.83
C GLY A 52 -22.18 19.25 -9.74
N ALA A 53 -21.33 19.44 -8.73
CA ALA A 53 -21.20 18.53 -7.59
C ALA A 53 -22.17 18.87 -6.45
N THR A 54 -22.31 17.97 -5.48
CA THR A 54 -23.16 18.12 -4.30
C THR A 54 -22.32 18.36 -3.04
N PRO A 55 -22.49 19.50 -2.33
CA PRO A 55 -21.85 19.69 -1.03
C PRO A 55 -22.52 18.78 0.00
N ALA A 56 -21.73 18.03 0.77
CA ALA A 56 -22.21 17.03 1.72
C ALA A 56 -21.33 16.99 2.98
N THR A 57 -21.84 16.41 4.06
CA THR A 57 -21.04 16.05 5.23
C THR A 57 -20.15 14.86 4.93
N SER A 58 -19.09 14.64 5.72
CA SER A 58 -18.23 13.47 5.56
C SER A 58 -19.00 12.15 5.69
N ALA A 59 -20.00 12.10 6.58
CA ALA A 59 -20.83 10.91 6.75
C ALA A 59 -21.67 10.61 5.51
N GLU A 60 -22.30 11.63 4.91
CA GLU A 60 -23.06 11.47 3.67
C GLU A 60 -22.16 11.08 2.49
N VAL A 61 -20.95 11.63 2.41
CA VAL A 61 -19.96 11.22 1.39
C VAL A 61 -19.66 9.73 1.52
N ILE A 62 -19.38 9.25 2.72
CA ILE A 62 -18.99 7.85 2.95
C ILE A 62 -20.17 6.90 2.69
N ASP A 63 -21.38 7.26 3.14
CA ASP A 63 -22.57 6.40 3.06
C ASP A 63 -23.21 6.32 1.66
N GLN A 64 -23.05 7.37 0.83
CA GLN A 64 -23.81 7.52 -0.42
C GLN A 64 -22.95 7.40 -1.69
N THR A 65 -21.72 6.89 -1.60
CA THR A 65 -20.78 6.82 -2.74
C THR A 65 -20.22 5.42 -2.91
N ASP A 66 -19.85 5.07 -4.14
CA ASP A 66 -19.27 3.75 -4.46
C ASP A 66 -17.78 3.69 -4.07
N ALA A 67 -17.12 4.85 -4.09
CA ALA A 67 -15.73 5.03 -3.70
C ALA A 67 -15.49 6.44 -3.14
N VAL A 68 -14.53 6.54 -2.22
CA VAL A 68 -14.16 7.80 -1.55
C VAL A 68 -12.72 8.19 -1.87
N VAL A 69 -12.52 9.36 -2.47
CA VAL A 69 -11.19 9.98 -2.65
C VAL A 69 -10.79 10.74 -1.39
N LEU A 70 -9.57 10.49 -0.91
CA LEU A 70 -8.94 11.27 0.15
C LEU A 70 -8.08 12.39 -0.46
N ALA A 71 -8.52 13.64 -0.32
CA ALA A 71 -7.85 14.83 -0.85
C ALA A 71 -7.54 15.83 0.28
N LEU A 72 -6.90 15.35 1.34
CA LEU A 72 -6.55 16.10 2.56
C LEU A 72 -5.03 16.15 2.75
N PRO A 73 -4.50 17.07 3.58
CA PRO A 73 -3.13 16.95 4.08
C PRO A 73 -2.94 15.60 4.78
N LEU A 74 -1.88 14.86 4.44
CA LEU A 74 -1.68 13.49 4.93
C LEU A 74 -1.66 13.43 6.45
N GLY A 75 -1.14 14.45 7.14
CA GLY A 75 -1.08 14.54 8.59
C GLY A 75 -2.45 14.50 9.29
N ARG A 76 -3.55 14.57 8.54
CA ARG A 76 -4.93 14.39 9.01
C ARG A 76 -5.46 12.96 8.89
N TYR A 77 -4.72 12.00 8.32
CA TYR A 77 -5.24 10.65 8.07
C TYR A 77 -5.83 9.97 9.32
N ARG A 78 -5.24 10.20 10.51
CA ARG A 78 -5.74 9.67 11.80
C ARG A 78 -7.10 10.24 12.24
N SER A 79 -7.59 11.29 11.58
CA SER A 79 -8.92 11.87 11.81
C SER A 79 -10.00 11.24 10.94
N LEU A 80 -9.63 10.38 9.99
CA LEU A 80 -10.58 9.64 9.17
C LEU A 80 -11.34 8.62 10.05
N PRO A 81 -12.68 8.52 9.91
CA PRO A 81 -13.50 7.64 10.72
C PRO A 81 -13.36 6.19 10.23
N ALA A 82 -12.45 5.42 10.85
CA ALA A 82 -12.15 4.04 10.45
C ALA A 82 -13.41 3.15 10.37
N ASP A 83 -14.25 3.19 11.40
CA ASP A 83 -15.47 2.37 11.45
C ASP A 83 -16.47 2.72 10.34
N ALA A 84 -16.53 3.99 9.92
CA ALA A 84 -17.46 4.40 8.86
C ALA A 84 -16.95 4.00 7.47
N LEU A 85 -15.64 3.87 7.29
CA LEU A 85 -14.99 3.51 6.03
C LEU A 85 -14.80 1.99 5.86
N ASP A 86 -15.33 1.18 6.78
CA ASP A 86 -15.27 -0.28 6.69
C ASP A 86 -15.90 -0.78 5.38
N GLY A 87 -15.21 -1.67 4.66
CA GLY A 87 -15.59 -2.19 3.35
C GLY A 87 -15.51 -1.19 2.18
N SER A 88 -15.33 0.11 2.45
CA SER A 88 -15.32 1.16 1.43
C SER A 88 -14.09 1.04 0.52
N LEU A 89 -14.27 1.31 -0.78
CA LEU A 89 -13.15 1.56 -1.68
C LEU A 89 -12.62 2.97 -1.44
N VAL A 90 -11.38 3.08 -1.00
CA VAL A 90 -10.73 4.34 -0.66
C VAL A 90 -9.61 4.63 -1.67
N ILE A 91 -9.73 5.74 -2.38
CA ILE A 91 -8.72 6.22 -3.32
C ILE A 91 -7.86 7.26 -2.60
N ASP A 92 -6.66 6.86 -2.20
CA ASP A 92 -5.72 7.73 -1.50
C ASP A 92 -4.95 8.61 -2.50
N ALA A 93 -5.33 9.87 -2.59
CA ALA A 93 -4.64 10.89 -3.39
C ALA A 93 -3.69 11.75 -2.54
N MET A 94 -3.42 11.37 -1.29
CA MET A 94 -2.60 12.15 -0.37
C MET A 94 -1.09 11.86 -0.53
N ASN A 95 -0.30 12.82 -0.05
CA ASN A 95 1.15 12.73 0.09
C ASN A 95 1.59 13.57 1.29
N TYR A 96 2.68 13.18 1.95
CA TYR A 96 3.28 14.02 2.98
C TYR A 96 3.90 15.26 2.34
N TRP A 97 3.43 16.45 2.71
CA TRP A 97 4.03 17.69 2.23
C TRP A 97 4.16 18.70 3.36
N TRP A 98 5.41 19.01 3.74
CA TRP A 98 5.73 19.87 4.89
C TRP A 98 5.00 21.22 4.88
N ALA A 99 4.72 21.79 3.70
CA ALA A 99 4.01 23.07 3.60
C ALA A 99 2.53 22.97 4.01
N SER A 100 1.92 21.79 3.91
CA SER A 100 0.53 21.53 4.32
C SER A 100 0.43 20.80 5.67
N ASP A 101 1.39 19.93 5.96
CA ASP A 101 1.39 19.05 7.14
C ASP A 101 2.22 19.59 8.31
N GLY A 102 3.05 20.61 8.07
CA GLY A 102 4.16 20.97 8.96
C GLY A 102 5.31 19.96 8.87
N VAL A 103 6.42 20.26 9.55
CA VAL A 103 7.54 19.32 9.65
C VAL A 103 7.16 18.16 10.57
N ARG A 104 7.18 16.94 10.04
CA ARG A 104 6.79 15.71 10.74
C ARG A 104 7.73 14.57 10.39
N ASP A 105 8.23 13.89 11.42
CA ASP A 105 9.10 12.72 11.27
C ASP A 105 8.31 11.41 11.17
N ASP A 106 7.03 11.41 11.58
CA ASP A 106 6.20 10.20 11.62
C ASP A 106 5.57 9.82 10.27
N LEU A 107 5.85 10.58 9.20
CA LEU A 107 5.28 10.41 7.86
C LEU A 107 6.36 10.21 6.77
N SER A 108 7.64 10.17 7.13
CA SER A 108 8.77 10.16 6.20
C SER A 108 9.61 8.87 6.28
N ASP A 109 9.14 7.86 7.03
CA ASP A 109 9.84 6.60 7.19
C ASP A 109 9.90 5.82 5.85
N PRO A 110 11.09 5.57 5.28
CA PRO A 110 11.22 4.91 3.98
C PRO A 110 10.87 3.42 4.01
N ARG A 111 10.57 2.85 5.19
CA ARG A 111 10.14 1.44 5.31
C ARG A 111 8.70 1.23 4.85
N THR A 112 7.86 2.25 4.96
CA THR A 112 6.42 2.17 4.78
C THR A 112 5.94 3.31 3.89
N SER A 113 5.13 3.01 2.87
CA SER A 113 4.52 4.06 2.05
C SER A 113 3.48 4.84 2.86
N THR A 114 3.25 6.08 2.47
CA THR A 114 2.22 6.95 3.05
C THR A 114 0.83 6.30 3.00
N SER A 115 0.52 5.56 1.95
CA SER A 115 -0.76 4.85 1.81
C SER A 115 -0.83 3.57 2.65
N GLU A 116 0.30 2.92 2.96
CA GLU A 116 0.34 1.85 3.97
C GLU A 116 0.01 2.39 5.38
N LEU A 117 0.41 3.63 5.71
CA LEU A 117 0.00 4.28 6.96
C LEU A 117 -1.52 4.52 7.00
N VAL A 118 -2.10 4.92 5.86
CA VAL A 118 -3.55 5.11 5.71
C VAL A 118 -4.29 3.78 5.86
N GLN A 119 -3.85 2.72 5.19
CA GLN A 119 -4.42 1.38 5.29
C GLN A 119 -4.34 0.82 6.71
N SER A 120 -3.24 1.07 7.42
CA SER A 120 -3.08 0.68 8.83
C SER A 120 -4.09 1.37 9.76
N HIS A 121 -4.43 2.64 9.49
CA HIS A 121 -5.47 3.36 10.24
C HIS A 121 -6.90 2.98 9.82
N LEU A 122 -7.08 2.53 8.58
CA LEU A 122 -8.35 2.11 8.00
C LEU A 122 -8.35 0.60 7.70
N PRO A 123 -8.22 -0.29 8.71
CA PRO A 123 -7.98 -1.71 8.48
C PRO A 123 -9.12 -2.43 7.74
N GLY A 124 -10.33 -1.86 7.81
CA GLY A 124 -11.52 -2.36 7.12
C GLY A 124 -11.72 -1.81 5.70
N ALA A 125 -11.01 -0.73 5.34
CA ALA A 125 -11.13 -0.12 4.02
C ALA A 125 -10.25 -0.85 3.00
N ARG A 126 -10.62 -0.73 1.73
CA ARG A 126 -9.86 -1.23 0.58
C ARG A 126 -9.12 -0.05 -0.04
N VAL A 127 -7.85 0.16 0.32
CA VAL A 127 -7.10 1.36 -0.07
C VAL A 127 -6.34 1.14 -1.39
N VAL A 128 -6.48 2.08 -2.32
CA VAL A 128 -5.72 2.18 -3.57
C VAL A 128 -5.11 3.58 -3.67
N LYS A 129 -3.81 3.69 -3.92
CA LYS A 129 -3.15 4.97 -4.18
C LYS A 129 -3.31 5.34 -5.65
N ALA A 130 -3.85 6.51 -5.95
CA ALA A 130 -3.96 7.06 -7.30
C ALA A 130 -4.12 8.59 -7.24
N LEU A 131 -3.93 9.28 -8.37
CA LEU A 131 -4.15 10.74 -8.49
C LEU A 131 -3.30 11.60 -7.53
N SER A 132 -2.24 11.03 -6.96
CA SER A 132 -1.44 11.64 -5.89
C SER A 132 -0.18 12.36 -6.37
N HIS A 133 0.37 11.94 -7.52
CA HIS A 133 1.70 12.34 -7.99
C HIS A 133 1.67 13.53 -8.95
N MET A 134 0.68 13.62 -9.82
CA MET A 134 0.52 14.73 -10.76
C MET A 134 -0.03 15.98 -10.05
N GLY A 135 0.43 17.17 -10.46
CA GLY A 135 -0.05 18.42 -9.91
C GLY A 135 -1.52 18.68 -10.24
N TYR A 136 -2.25 19.39 -9.36
CA TYR A 136 -3.66 19.71 -9.63
C TYR A 136 -3.87 20.62 -10.85
N GLN A 137 -2.85 21.37 -11.27
CA GLN A 137 -2.91 22.20 -12.47
C GLN A 137 -2.84 21.31 -13.72
N ASP A 138 -1.89 20.37 -13.75
CA ASP A 138 -1.76 19.44 -14.86
C ASP A 138 -2.97 18.51 -14.95
N LEU A 139 -3.51 18.06 -13.80
CA LEU A 139 -4.77 17.31 -13.76
C LEU A 139 -5.96 18.10 -14.35
N GLU A 140 -5.96 19.42 -14.24
CA GLU A 140 -7.00 20.29 -14.80
C GLU A 140 -6.82 20.48 -16.31
N ASP A 141 -5.58 20.60 -16.78
CA ASP A 141 -5.25 21.02 -18.15
C ASP A 141 -5.04 19.85 -19.14
N GLU A 142 -4.60 18.68 -18.66
CA GLU A 142 -4.19 17.54 -19.49
C GLU A 142 -5.22 16.40 -19.77
N PRO A 143 -6.47 16.39 -19.26
CA PRO A 143 -7.41 15.33 -19.61
C PRO A 143 -7.64 15.21 -21.11
N ARG A 144 -7.53 13.99 -21.65
CA ARG A 144 -7.81 13.69 -23.07
C ARG A 144 -8.67 12.44 -23.24
N PRO A 145 -9.45 12.35 -24.34
CA PRO A 145 -10.20 11.14 -24.66
C PRO A 145 -9.30 9.91 -24.78
N ALA A 146 -9.85 8.73 -24.51
CA ALA A 146 -9.13 7.47 -24.65
C ALA A 146 -8.57 7.29 -26.08
N GLY A 147 -7.29 6.90 -26.15
CA GLY A 147 -6.57 6.69 -27.41
C GLY A 147 -5.95 7.95 -28.02
N ASP A 148 -6.10 9.13 -27.41
CA ASP A 148 -5.34 10.31 -27.79
C ASP A 148 -3.83 10.08 -27.56
N PRO A 149 -2.96 10.32 -28.55
CA PRO A 149 -1.52 10.03 -28.44
C PRO A 149 -0.79 10.92 -27.41
N ASP A 150 -1.35 12.08 -27.07
CA ASP A 150 -0.78 13.02 -26.10
C ASP A 150 -1.38 12.84 -24.69
N ARG A 151 -2.14 11.75 -24.46
CA ARG A 151 -2.80 11.47 -23.20
C ARG A 151 -1.77 11.17 -22.11
N LYS A 152 -1.91 11.88 -20.99
CA LYS A 152 -1.03 11.71 -19.83
C LYS A 152 -1.46 10.51 -19.00
N ALA A 153 -0.52 9.96 -18.26
CA ALA A 153 -0.75 8.77 -17.46
C ALA A 153 -0.83 9.06 -15.97
N ILE A 154 -1.58 8.22 -15.26
CA ILE A 154 -1.67 8.25 -13.81
C ILE A 154 -1.31 6.88 -13.23
N ALA A 155 -0.33 6.86 -12.33
CA ALA A 155 0.08 5.66 -11.60
C ALA A 155 -0.97 5.23 -10.56
N ILE A 156 -1.13 3.92 -10.41
CA ILE A 156 -2.07 3.26 -9.48
C ILE A 156 -1.34 2.16 -8.72
N ALA A 157 -1.39 2.19 -7.39
CA ALA A 157 -0.83 1.15 -6.53
C ALA A 157 -1.88 0.61 -5.56
N GLY A 158 -2.01 -0.71 -5.47
CA GLY A 158 -3.02 -1.36 -4.61
C GLY A 158 -2.86 -2.87 -4.57
N ASP A 159 -3.34 -3.49 -3.49
CA ASP A 159 -3.08 -4.91 -3.22
C ASP A 159 -4.14 -5.85 -3.84
N GLU A 160 -5.39 -5.39 -3.96
CA GLU A 160 -6.49 -6.17 -4.54
C GLU A 160 -6.67 -5.85 -6.05
N PRO A 161 -6.44 -6.81 -6.96
CA PRO A 161 -6.55 -6.58 -8.40
C PRO A 161 -7.92 -6.05 -8.85
N ARG A 162 -9.01 -6.45 -8.18
CA ARG A 162 -10.35 -5.95 -8.50
C ARG A 162 -10.47 -4.46 -8.24
N ASP A 163 -9.96 -3.98 -7.10
CA ASP A 163 -10.02 -2.57 -6.73
C ASP A 163 -9.11 -1.71 -7.60
N VAL A 164 -7.93 -2.21 -7.92
CA VAL A 164 -7.04 -1.59 -8.90
C VAL A 164 -7.72 -1.44 -10.25
N ALA A 165 -8.45 -2.46 -10.72
CA ALA A 165 -9.17 -2.39 -12.00
C ALA A 165 -10.32 -1.36 -11.98
N VAL A 166 -11.06 -1.26 -10.87
CA VAL A 166 -12.11 -0.23 -10.70
C VAL A 166 -11.51 1.18 -10.73
N VAL A 167 -10.40 1.40 -10.00
CA VAL A 167 -9.72 2.70 -9.99
C VAL A 167 -9.06 3.02 -11.33
N ALA A 168 -8.55 2.01 -12.05
CA ALA A 168 -8.02 2.19 -13.41
C ALA A 168 -9.11 2.65 -14.39
N ALA A 169 -10.32 2.08 -14.30
CA ALA A 169 -11.45 2.53 -15.10
C ALA A 169 -11.85 3.98 -14.75
N LEU A 170 -11.82 4.37 -13.46
CA LEU A 170 -12.04 5.76 -13.08
C LEU A 170 -10.97 6.67 -13.67
N VAL A 171 -9.68 6.32 -13.57
CA VAL A 171 -8.59 7.11 -14.15
C VAL A 171 -8.76 7.31 -15.66
N ASP A 172 -9.17 6.25 -16.36
CA ASP A 172 -9.53 6.32 -17.79
C ASP A 172 -10.71 7.28 -18.02
N ASP A 173 -11.79 7.16 -17.25
CA ASP A 173 -12.95 8.05 -17.34
C ASP A 173 -12.61 9.52 -17.08
N LEU A 174 -11.63 9.80 -16.21
CA LEU A 174 -11.13 11.14 -15.92
C LEU A 174 -10.22 11.71 -17.04
N GLY A 175 -9.89 10.92 -18.06
CA GLY A 175 -9.13 11.37 -19.22
C GLY A 175 -7.63 11.05 -19.17
N PHE A 176 -7.20 10.08 -18.38
CA PHE A 176 -5.79 9.70 -18.23
C PHE A 176 -5.56 8.20 -18.48
N ASP A 177 -4.35 7.83 -18.90
CA ASP A 177 -3.98 6.41 -19.05
C ASP A 177 -3.59 5.81 -17.69
N PRO A 178 -4.27 4.76 -17.20
CA PRO A 178 -3.90 4.12 -15.95
C PRO A 178 -2.62 3.28 -16.11
N VAL A 179 -1.67 3.46 -15.19
CA VAL A 179 -0.43 2.66 -15.12
C VAL A 179 -0.35 1.96 -13.77
N PHE A 180 -0.36 0.63 -13.77
CA PHE A 180 -0.19 -0.15 -12.54
C PHE A 180 1.25 -0.08 -12.04
N ALA A 181 1.44 0.44 -10.84
CA ALA A 181 2.73 0.60 -10.17
C ALA A 181 3.08 -0.59 -9.25
N GLY A 182 2.14 -1.51 -9.01
CA GLY A 182 2.32 -2.66 -8.12
C GLY A 182 1.46 -2.61 -6.85
N PRO A 183 1.82 -3.38 -5.81
CA PRO A 183 1.09 -3.41 -4.53
C PRO A 183 1.09 -2.03 -3.84
N LEU A 184 0.26 -1.83 -2.82
CA LEU A 184 0.12 -0.54 -2.13
C LEU A 184 1.46 0.01 -1.60
N ALA A 185 2.34 -0.89 -1.17
CA ALA A 185 3.70 -0.57 -0.73
C ALA A 185 4.61 0.03 -1.83
N ALA A 186 4.30 -0.22 -3.11
CA ALA A 186 4.97 0.39 -4.26
C ALA A 186 4.56 1.85 -4.49
N GLY A 187 3.47 2.31 -3.86
CA GLY A 187 3.03 3.70 -3.89
C GLY A 187 4.09 4.72 -3.42
N ILE A 188 5.13 4.27 -2.72
CA ILE A 188 6.29 5.09 -2.34
C ILE A 188 7.06 5.67 -3.55
N ALA A 189 6.93 5.04 -4.73
CA ALA A 189 7.48 5.53 -6.00
C ALA A 189 6.68 6.73 -6.57
N MET A 190 5.52 7.04 -5.98
CA MET A 190 4.64 8.15 -6.36
C MET A 190 4.69 9.32 -5.35
N GLU A 191 5.61 9.25 -4.38
CA GLU A 191 5.73 10.20 -3.27
C GLU A 191 6.81 11.25 -3.50
N PRO A 192 6.73 12.41 -2.83
CA PRO A 192 7.72 13.48 -2.91
C PRO A 192 9.17 13.02 -2.86
N GLY A 193 9.92 13.24 -3.94
CA GLY A 193 11.33 12.84 -4.08
C GLY A 193 11.55 11.58 -4.91
N ALA A 194 10.49 10.91 -5.35
CA ALA A 194 10.54 9.95 -6.46
C ALA A 194 10.37 10.69 -7.79
N GLU A 195 10.88 10.10 -8.88
CA GLU A 195 10.83 10.71 -10.23
C GLU A 195 9.40 10.89 -10.76
N ALA A 196 8.49 9.95 -10.44
CA ALA A 196 7.10 10.07 -10.84
C ALA A 196 6.36 11.21 -10.12
N PHE A 197 6.87 11.73 -9.00
CA PHE A 197 6.20 12.82 -8.28
C PHE A 197 6.34 14.15 -9.04
N GLY A 198 5.20 14.69 -9.48
CA GLY A 198 5.11 15.88 -10.32
C GLY A 198 5.20 15.60 -11.82
N ALA A 199 5.32 14.34 -12.24
CA ALA A 199 5.42 13.99 -13.66
C ALA A 199 4.08 14.14 -14.39
N ASP A 200 4.11 14.78 -15.56
CA ASP A 200 3.01 15.01 -16.49
C ASP A 200 3.28 14.33 -17.84
N VAL A 201 3.59 13.02 -17.80
CA VAL A 201 4.13 12.27 -18.94
C VAL A 201 3.15 11.21 -19.45
N ASP A 202 3.43 10.67 -20.63
CA ASP A 202 2.68 9.55 -21.21
C ASP A 202 2.90 8.24 -20.41
N ALA A 203 2.12 7.21 -20.74
CA ALA A 203 2.15 5.93 -20.04
C ALA A 203 3.47 5.15 -20.20
N ALA A 204 4.18 5.30 -21.32
CA ALA A 204 5.45 4.60 -21.52
C ALA A 204 6.55 5.22 -20.63
N SER A 205 6.61 6.54 -20.61
CA SER A 205 7.53 7.32 -19.78
C SER A 205 7.26 7.08 -18.30
N LEU A 206 5.99 7.09 -17.86
CA LEU A 206 5.63 6.82 -16.47
C LEU A 206 6.00 5.40 -16.04
N ARG A 207 5.80 4.38 -16.88
CA ARG A 207 6.27 3.01 -16.61
C ARG A 207 7.79 2.96 -16.42
N GLY A 208 8.55 3.64 -17.28
CA GLY A 208 10.01 3.73 -17.16
C GLY A 208 10.45 4.33 -15.83
N MET A 209 9.80 5.41 -15.37
CA MET A 209 10.09 6.03 -14.06
C MET A 209 9.79 5.08 -12.89
N LEU A 210 8.69 4.33 -12.97
CA LEU A 210 8.30 3.36 -11.94
C LEU A 210 9.24 2.16 -11.89
N GLU A 211 9.62 1.61 -13.05
CA GLU A 211 10.57 0.51 -13.18
C GLU A 211 11.98 0.91 -12.71
N GLY A 212 12.42 2.13 -13.05
CA GLY A 212 13.71 2.69 -12.64
C GLY A 212 13.76 3.14 -11.19
N PHE A 213 12.64 3.14 -10.45
CA PHE A 213 12.59 3.64 -9.08
C PHE A 213 13.61 2.95 -8.17
N ALA A 214 13.80 1.64 -8.30
CA ALA A 214 14.71 0.85 -7.46
C ALA A 214 16.19 1.31 -7.57
N ASP A 215 16.58 1.80 -8.75
CA ASP A 215 17.94 2.27 -9.03
C ASP A 215 18.13 3.76 -8.69
N SER A 216 17.04 4.49 -8.40
CA SER A 216 17.10 5.88 -7.97
C SER A 216 17.70 6.02 -6.57
N GLN A 217 18.22 7.22 -6.24
CA GLN A 217 18.74 7.50 -4.90
C GLN A 217 17.70 7.22 -3.79
N ARG A 218 16.42 7.53 -4.05
CA ARG A 218 15.32 7.24 -3.12
C ARG A 218 15.05 5.73 -3.03
N GLY A 219 15.03 5.03 -4.15
CA GLY A 219 14.86 3.58 -4.20
C GLY A 219 15.92 2.82 -3.40
N ILE A 220 17.18 3.22 -3.53
CA ILE A 220 18.30 2.65 -2.77
C ILE A 220 18.09 2.82 -1.25
N VAL A 221 17.66 4.01 -0.81
CA VAL A 221 17.37 4.28 0.61
C VAL A 221 16.21 3.41 1.11
N VAL A 222 15.13 3.30 0.33
CA VAL A 222 13.97 2.46 0.65
C VAL A 222 14.35 0.98 0.73
N ALA A 223 15.07 0.47 -0.27
CA ALA A 223 15.50 -0.92 -0.32
C ALA A 223 16.39 -1.27 0.87
N ARG A 224 17.34 -0.39 1.22
CA ARG A 224 18.19 -0.56 2.40
C ARG A 224 17.38 -0.59 3.69
N ALA A 225 16.49 0.36 3.91
CA ALA A 225 15.70 0.45 5.12
C ALA A 225 14.77 -0.77 5.30
N ARG A 226 14.12 -1.21 4.22
CA ARG A 226 13.28 -2.42 4.21
C ARG A 226 14.10 -3.69 4.42
N GLY A 227 15.29 -3.79 3.83
CA GLY A 227 16.21 -4.91 4.04
C GLY A 227 16.71 -5.01 5.48
N GLU A 228 17.10 -3.89 6.09
CA GLU A 228 17.50 -3.81 7.50
C GLU A 228 16.34 -4.20 8.43
N ALA A 229 15.12 -3.75 8.13
CA ALA A 229 13.92 -4.13 8.89
C ALA A 229 13.60 -5.63 8.76
N ALA A 230 13.68 -6.21 7.56
CA ALA A 230 13.46 -7.64 7.34
C ALA A 230 14.50 -8.51 8.07
N ALA A 231 15.77 -8.06 8.08
CA ALA A 231 16.84 -8.71 8.83
C ALA A 231 16.62 -8.61 10.35
N ALA A 232 16.13 -7.48 10.85
CA ALA A 232 15.78 -7.29 12.27
C ALA A 232 14.54 -8.12 12.69
N ALA A 233 13.57 -8.28 11.78
CA ALA A 233 12.36 -9.08 12.00
C ALA A 233 12.58 -10.60 11.93
N THR A 234 13.72 -11.04 11.37
CA THR A 234 14.13 -12.44 11.36
C THR A 234 15.05 -12.68 12.56
N PRO A 235 14.55 -13.21 13.69
CA PRO A 235 15.37 -13.43 14.86
C PRO A 235 16.50 -14.40 14.51
N ARG A 236 17.75 -13.97 14.77
CA ARG A 236 18.90 -14.87 14.70
C ARG A 236 18.73 -15.92 15.80
N ILE A 237 18.82 -17.19 15.41
CA ILE A 237 18.82 -18.33 16.32
C ILE A 237 20.27 -18.82 16.35
N GLU A 238 20.90 -18.76 17.53
CA GLU A 238 22.24 -19.31 17.70
C GLU A 238 22.14 -20.83 17.66
N ARG A 239 22.81 -21.43 16.67
CA ARG A 239 22.83 -22.89 16.48
C ARG A 239 24.12 -23.46 17.06
N VAL A 240 23.99 -24.59 17.74
CA VAL A 240 25.10 -25.37 18.25
C VAL A 240 25.35 -26.55 17.30
N PRO A 241 26.60 -26.87 16.93
CA PRO A 241 26.90 -28.06 16.14
C PRO A 241 26.44 -29.33 16.85
N VAL A 242 25.92 -30.29 16.09
CA VAL A 242 25.52 -31.61 16.62
C VAL A 242 26.23 -32.72 15.87
N GLU A 243 26.55 -33.82 16.57
CA GLU A 243 27.12 -35.01 15.94
C GLU A 243 26.01 -35.81 15.27
N SER A 244 25.84 -35.62 13.96
CA SER A 244 24.81 -36.30 13.16
C SER A 244 25.22 -36.38 11.70
N SER A 245 24.86 -37.48 11.04
CA SER A 245 25.07 -37.64 9.59
C SER A 245 24.06 -36.86 8.75
N ALA A 246 22.98 -36.36 9.35
CA ALA A 246 21.90 -35.64 8.66
C ALA A 246 21.82 -34.17 9.07
N LEU A 247 22.08 -33.86 10.35
CA LEU A 247 21.99 -32.51 10.90
C LEU A 247 23.39 -31.97 11.15
N ARG A 248 23.65 -30.72 10.77
CA ARG A 248 24.92 -30.04 11.01
C ARG A 248 24.88 -29.21 12.29
N SER A 249 23.82 -28.43 12.49
CA SER A 249 23.65 -27.60 13.69
C SER A 249 22.18 -27.40 14.04
N VAL A 250 21.90 -27.21 15.32
CA VAL A 250 20.55 -27.04 15.87
C VAL A 250 20.55 -25.84 16.81
N GLY A 251 19.57 -24.96 16.68
CA GLY A 251 19.38 -23.83 17.58
C GLY A 251 17.92 -23.67 17.97
N TYR A 252 17.66 -23.07 19.12
CA TYR A 252 16.31 -22.90 19.62
C TYR A 252 16.11 -21.56 20.31
N ARG A 253 14.95 -20.93 20.06
CA ARG A 253 14.52 -19.70 20.72
C ARG A 253 13.24 -19.96 21.50
N ALA A 254 13.39 -20.04 22.82
CA ALA A 254 12.28 -20.38 23.73
C ALA A 254 11.17 -19.33 23.75
N ASP A 255 11.52 -18.04 23.62
CA ASP A 255 10.55 -16.93 23.55
C ASP A 255 9.68 -16.96 22.29
N LEU A 256 10.14 -17.65 21.25
CA LEU A 256 9.45 -17.77 19.96
C LEU A 256 8.90 -19.18 19.70
N ALA A 257 9.28 -20.16 20.52
CA ALA A 257 9.04 -21.58 20.29
C ALA A 257 9.46 -22.03 18.86
N VAL A 258 10.62 -21.54 18.41
CA VAL A 258 11.19 -21.85 17.08
C VAL A 258 12.46 -22.66 17.24
N LEU A 259 12.47 -23.82 16.59
CA LEU A 259 13.64 -24.68 16.41
C LEU A 259 14.20 -24.46 15.00
N GLU A 260 15.49 -24.15 14.89
CA GLU A 260 16.20 -24.01 13.62
C GLU A 260 17.19 -25.15 13.45
N ILE A 261 17.12 -25.83 12.30
CA ILE A 261 17.96 -26.97 11.98
C ILE A 261 18.66 -26.69 10.65
N GLU A 262 19.99 -26.76 10.67
CA GLU A 262 20.82 -26.82 9.47
C GLU A 262 21.14 -28.27 9.15
N PHE A 263 20.89 -28.69 7.91
CA PHE A 263 21.21 -30.01 7.43
C PHE A 263 22.64 -30.08 6.87
N VAL A 264 23.20 -31.30 6.81
CA VAL A 264 24.52 -31.51 6.21
C VAL A 264 24.55 -31.14 4.72
N SER A 265 23.40 -31.12 4.04
CA SER A 265 23.25 -30.59 2.67
C SER A 265 23.51 -29.08 2.56
N GLY A 266 23.41 -28.35 3.67
CA GLY A 266 23.47 -26.88 3.73
C GLY A 266 22.11 -26.19 3.79
N ASP A 267 21.01 -26.93 3.62
CA ASP A 267 19.67 -26.36 3.76
C ASP A 267 19.37 -26.02 5.23
N VAL A 268 18.66 -24.92 5.46
CA VAL A 268 18.25 -24.49 6.81
C VAL A 268 16.75 -24.39 6.88
N TYR A 269 16.17 -24.99 7.92
CA TYR A 269 14.73 -24.98 8.18
C TYR A 269 14.42 -24.47 9.57
N ARG A 270 13.32 -23.73 9.70
CA ARG A 270 12.69 -23.40 10.97
C ARG A 270 11.45 -24.24 11.16
N TYR A 271 11.30 -24.79 12.35
CA TYR A 271 10.13 -25.50 12.83
C TYR A 271 9.48 -24.64 13.91
N HIS A 272 8.19 -24.36 13.74
CA HIS A 272 7.45 -23.42 14.58
C HIS A 272 6.57 -24.17 15.59
N ALA A 273 6.26 -23.50 16.69
CA ALA A 273 5.50 -24.06 17.81
C ALA A 273 6.13 -25.34 18.40
N VAL A 274 7.47 -25.44 18.36
CA VAL A 274 8.23 -26.53 18.96
C VAL A 274 8.40 -26.23 20.45
N PRO A 275 7.90 -27.08 21.36
CA PRO A 275 8.13 -26.89 22.79
C PRO A 275 9.61 -27.03 23.16
N ALA A 276 10.05 -26.32 24.21
CA ALA A 276 11.44 -26.40 24.70
C ALA A 276 11.85 -27.84 25.04
N SER A 277 10.93 -28.64 25.58
CA SER A 277 11.17 -30.05 25.89
C SER A 277 11.51 -30.92 24.67
N VAL A 278 11.04 -30.53 23.48
CA VAL A 278 11.34 -31.26 22.22
C VAL A 278 12.71 -30.87 21.69
N HIS A 279 13.10 -29.60 21.85
CA HIS A 279 14.48 -29.19 21.62
C HIS A 279 15.44 -29.93 22.56
N ASP A 280 15.16 -29.93 23.86
CA ASP A 280 16.04 -30.57 24.86
C ASP A 280 16.16 -32.08 24.58
N ALA A 281 15.05 -32.74 24.27
CA ALA A 281 15.06 -34.15 23.87
C ALA A 281 15.78 -34.42 22.55
N LEU A 282 15.77 -33.48 21.59
CA LEU A 282 16.56 -33.59 20.37
C LEU A 282 18.05 -33.50 20.67
N MET A 283 18.46 -32.57 21.54
CA MET A 283 19.87 -32.36 21.91
C MET A 283 20.44 -33.51 22.75
N ASP A 284 19.60 -34.20 23.53
CA ASP A 284 19.97 -35.37 24.33
C ASP A 284 19.85 -36.70 23.55
N ALA A 285 19.37 -36.68 22.31
CA ALA A 285 19.10 -37.89 21.55
C ALA A 285 20.40 -38.59 21.10
N GLU A 286 20.49 -39.92 21.33
CA GLU A 286 21.59 -40.75 20.80
C GLU A 286 21.73 -40.67 19.26
N SER A 287 20.62 -40.36 18.56
CA SER A 287 20.61 -40.13 17.12
C SER A 287 19.71 -38.95 16.75
N HIS A 288 20.31 -37.77 16.65
CA HIS A 288 19.63 -36.53 16.25
C HIS A 288 18.84 -36.67 14.95
N GLY A 289 19.43 -37.32 13.94
CA GLY A 289 18.76 -37.52 12.64
C GLY A 289 17.51 -38.38 12.74
N ARG A 290 17.56 -39.47 13.54
CA ARG A 290 16.40 -40.33 13.76
C ARG A 290 15.33 -39.64 14.59
N PHE A 291 15.73 -38.95 15.67
CA PHE A 291 14.80 -38.16 16.47
C PHE A 291 14.07 -37.11 15.62
N PHE A 292 14.81 -36.38 14.78
CA PHE A 292 14.23 -35.41 13.86
C PHE A 292 13.16 -36.03 12.94
N LEU A 293 13.45 -37.17 12.31
CA LEU A 293 12.50 -37.86 11.44
C LEU A 293 11.26 -38.33 12.21
N ASP A 294 11.44 -38.91 13.39
CA ASP A 294 10.36 -39.54 14.16
C ASP A 294 9.49 -38.52 14.91
N ARG A 295 10.06 -37.36 15.29
CA ARG A 295 9.44 -36.43 16.24
C ARG A 295 9.26 -35.00 15.74
N ILE A 296 9.91 -34.59 14.65
CA ILE A 296 9.93 -33.18 14.23
C ILE A 296 9.45 -32.97 12.79
N ARG A 297 10.03 -33.68 11.82
CA ARG A 297 9.93 -33.39 10.38
C ARG A 297 8.50 -33.10 9.90
N ASP A 298 7.57 -33.97 10.25
CA ASP A 298 6.17 -33.91 9.81
C ASP A 298 5.21 -33.60 10.97
N VAL A 299 5.75 -33.19 12.12
CA VAL A 299 4.99 -32.87 13.34
C VAL A 299 4.77 -31.37 13.48
N TYR A 300 5.76 -30.55 13.08
CA TYR A 300 5.73 -29.11 13.26
C TYR A 300 5.67 -28.35 11.93
N PRO A 301 4.91 -27.23 11.85
CA PRO A 301 4.94 -26.36 10.69
C PRO A 301 6.37 -25.89 10.41
N THR A 302 6.78 -25.93 9.14
CA THR A 302 8.15 -25.60 8.75
C THR A 302 8.23 -24.51 7.69
N THR A 303 9.32 -23.74 7.74
CA THR A 303 9.69 -22.75 6.73
C THR A 303 11.15 -22.96 6.36
N ARG A 304 11.47 -23.00 5.06
CA ARG A 304 12.86 -23.00 4.59
C ARG A 304 13.45 -21.60 4.70
N VAL A 305 14.67 -21.50 5.23
CA VAL A 305 15.41 -20.24 5.44
C VAL A 305 16.47 -20.02 4.34
N SER A 306 17.17 -21.08 3.94
CA SER A 306 18.13 -21.10 2.83
C SER A 306 18.24 -22.50 2.24
#